data_AF-A0A661C7K8-F1
#
_entry.id   AF-A0A661C7K8-F1
#
_cell.length_a   1.000
_cell.length_b   1.000
_cell.length_c   1.000
_cell.angle_alpha   90.00
_cell.angle_beta   90.00
_cell.angle_gamma   90.00
#
_symmetry.space_group_name_H-M   'P 1'
#
loop_
_entity.id
_entity.type
_entity.pdbx_description
1 polymer ?
#
loop_
_entity_poly.entity_id
_entity_poly.type
_entity_poly.pdbx_seq_one_letter_code
_entity_poly.pdbx_strand_id
1 'polypeptide(L)'
;ELLPLCHLAWEAKSSTWQYDIEMLKHIYRQLVDSQPVDLHTQFSHLSITEGAFPPQNERDVMFYTHWFKQLNIREPEKTLCQLLLTSILEEVSYTRKDGQYLRWDYRSAKVQNRIAQGKKPAKKIDFGPIPTVKEVLLRAFSTVITDITKLQTFPLRQSHQTLIKGNTLLSLPGLLHHRLTVIGMTTQERMP
;
A
#
# COMPACT_ATOMS: atom_id res chain seq x y z
N GLU A 1 -9.85 9.82 -1.94
CA GLU A 1 -10.14 8.52 -2.58
C GLU A 1 -9.53 7.40 -1.75
N LEU A 2 -10.25 6.29 -1.54
CA LEU A 2 -9.59 5.02 -1.22
C LEU A 2 -8.66 4.74 -2.40
N LEU A 3 -7.33 4.75 -2.16
CA LEU A 3 -6.33 4.39 -3.16
C LEU A 3 -6.85 3.16 -3.92
N PRO A 4 -6.96 3.21 -5.25
CA PRO A 4 -7.39 2.05 -6.02
C PRO A 4 -6.23 1.05 -6.03
N LEU A 5 -5.92 0.46 -4.87
CA LEU A 5 -4.77 -0.41 -4.61
C LEU A 5 -4.68 -1.50 -5.67
N CYS A 6 -5.82 -1.96 -6.17
CA CYS A 6 -5.90 -2.98 -7.21
C CYS A 6 -5.48 -2.46 -8.59
N HIS A 7 -5.83 -1.21 -8.93
CA HIS A 7 -5.34 -0.56 -10.14
C HIS A 7 -3.85 -0.28 -10.03
N LEU A 8 -3.40 0.23 -8.88
CA LEU A 8 -1.99 0.48 -8.60
C LEU A 8 -1.16 -0.80 -8.64
N ALA A 9 -1.65 -1.88 -8.02
CA ALA A 9 -1.01 -3.19 -8.03
C ALA A 9 -0.98 -3.79 -9.43
N TRP A 10 -2.05 -3.65 -10.20
CA TRP A 10 -2.09 -4.11 -11.58
C TRP A 10 -1.08 -3.35 -12.43
N GLU A 11 -1.10 -2.01 -12.40
CA GLU A 11 -0.22 -1.15 -13.19
C GLU A 11 1.27 -1.43 -12.90
N ALA A 12 1.63 -1.54 -11.62
CA ALA A 12 3.00 -1.84 -11.25
C ALA A 12 3.41 -3.26 -11.71
N LYS A 13 2.53 -4.27 -11.56
CA LYS A 13 2.84 -5.65 -11.96
C LYS A 13 2.90 -5.82 -13.48
N SER A 14 2.02 -5.17 -14.22
CA SER A 14 2.03 -5.18 -15.69
C SER A 14 3.30 -4.54 -16.27
N SER A 15 3.97 -3.69 -15.50
CA SER A 15 5.22 -3.01 -15.88
C SER A 15 6.49 -3.80 -15.49
N THR A 16 6.39 -5.04 -15.02
CA THR A 16 7.52 -5.83 -14.50
C THR A 16 8.74 -5.89 -15.44
N TRP A 17 8.51 -6.07 -16.76
CA TRP A 17 9.59 -6.13 -17.76
C TRP A 17 10.09 -4.76 -18.23
N GLN A 18 9.45 -3.67 -17.80
CA GLN A 18 9.84 -2.30 -18.16
C GLN A 18 10.75 -1.67 -17.11
N TYR A 19 10.80 -2.22 -15.89
CA TYR A 19 11.60 -1.69 -14.81
C TYR A 19 13.09 -1.72 -15.11
N ASP A 20 13.75 -0.61 -14.81
CA ASP A 20 15.20 -0.50 -14.78
C ASP A 20 15.71 -0.96 -13.41
N ILE A 21 16.33 -2.15 -13.36
CA ILE A 21 16.86 -2.74 -12.13
C ILE A 21 17.92 -1.85 -11.46
N GLU A 22 18.77 -1.19 -12.24
CA GLU A 22 19.82 -0.33 -11.69
C GLU A 22 19.23 0.95 -11.09
N MET A 23 18.19 1.49 -11.72
CA MET A 23 17.40 2.59 -11.14
C MET A 23 16.71 2.17 -9.83
N LEU A 24 16.10 0.97 -9.78
CA LEU A 24 15.48 0.49 -8.54
C LEU A 24 16.51 0.30 -7.41
N LYS A 25 17.70 -0.23 -7.72
CA LYS A 25 18.83 -0.32 -6.77
C LYS A 25 19.33 1.07 -6.35
N HIS A 26 19.30 2.05 -7.24
CA HIS A 26 19.65 3.43 -6.91
C HIS A 26 18.66 4.04 -5.92
N ILE A 27 17.35 3.87 -6.16
CA ILE A 27 16.29 4.31 -5.23
C ILE A 27 16.46 3.62 -3.87
N TYR A 28 16.72 2.31 -3.86
CA TYR A 28 16.97 1.55 -2.63
C TYR A 28 18.14 2.13 -1.82
N ARG A 29 19.27 2.46 -2.48
CA ARG A 29 20.43 3.08 -1.82
C ARG A 29 20.07 4.45 -1.23
N GLN A 30 19.38 5.29 -1.99
CA GLN A 30 18.92 6.58 -1.45
C GLN A 30 17.97 6.39 -0.25
N LEU A 31 17.11 5.36 -0.28
CA LEU A 31 16.22 5.03 0.82
C LEU A 31 17.01 4.62 2.07
N VAL A 32 18.08 3.82 1.93
CA VAL A 32 18.98 3.46 3.03
C VAL A 32 19.57 4.72 3.68
N ASP A 33 20.01 5.68 2.87
CA ASP A 33 20.65 6.90 3.37
C ASP A 33 19.66 7.97 3.84
N SER A 34 18.39 7.86 3.44
CA SER A 34 17.35 8.84 3.76
C SER A 34 17.08 8.93 5.27
N GLN A 35 16.81 10.14 5.75
CA GLN A 35 16.29 10.37 7.09
C GLN A 35 14.97 11.12 6.97
N PRO A 36 13.84 10.54 7.43
CA PRO A 36 12.57 11.24 7.43
C PRO A 36 12.67 12.53 8.24
N VAL A 37 12.34 13.64 7.61
CA VAL A 37 12.15 14.92 8.29
C VAL A 37 10.67 15.18 8.49
N ASP A 38 10.33 15.88 9.57
CA ASP A 38 8.95 16.29 9.80
C ASP A 38 8.55 17.35 8.76
N LEU A 39 7.66 16.97 7.85
CA LEU A 39 7.13 17.86 6.83
C LEU A 39 6.00 18.76 7.36
N HIS A 40 5.56 18.57 8.62
CA HIS A 40 4.38 19.21 9.23
C HIS A 40 3.09 19.07 8.41
N THR A 41 3.07 18.19 7.41
CA THR A 41 1.92 17.86 6.58
C THR A 41 1.11 16.75 7.23
N GLN A 42 -0.22 16.93 7.28
CA GLN A 42 -1.14 15.95 7.85
C GLN A 42 -1.43 14.83 6.86
N PHE A 43 -1.49 13.59 7.36
CA PHE A 43 -1.99 12.47 6.59
C PHE A 43 -3.51 12.62 6.38
N SER A 44 -3.96 12.52 5.13
CA SER A 44 -5.40 12.65 4.81
C SER A 44 -6.14 11.38 5.22
N HIS A 45 -6.47 11.28 6.51
CA HIS A 45 -7.24 10.16 7.05
C HIS A 45 -8.67 10.11 6.52
N LEU A 46 -9.21 8.91 6.38
CA LEU A 46 -10.65 8.71 6.49
C LEU A 46 -11.02 8.79 7.97
N SER A 47 -12.19 9.30 8.34
CA SER A 47 -12.62 9.40 9.75
C SER A 47 -12.57 8.04 10.47
N ILE A 48 -12.72 6.95 9.72
CA ILE A 48 -12.60 5.59 10.26
C ILE A 48 -11.16 5.20 10.62
N THR A 49 -10.14 5.74 9.96
CA THR A 49 -8.70 5.45 10.13
C THR A 49 -7.93 6.54 10.89
N GLU A 50 -8.60 7.56 11.42
CA GLU A 50 -7.95 8.59 12.23
C GLU A 50 -7.26 7.96 13.46
N GLY A 51 -5.98 8.32 13.68
CA GLY A 51 -5.15 7.72 14.73
C GLY A 51 -4.75 6.27 14.47
N ALA A 52 -4.80 5.81 13.21
CA ALA A 52 -4.38 4.47 12.83
C ALA A 52 -2.87 4.26 12.89
N PHE A 53 -2.03 5.30 12.91
CA PHE A 53 -0.58 5.16 12.92
C PHE A 53 0.03 5.66 14.23
N PRO A 54 1.18 5.10 14.67
CA PRO A 54 2.08 5.80 15.57
C PRO A 54 2.44 7.18 14.99
N PRO A 55 2.56 8.24 15.81
CA PRO A 55 2.84 9.59 15.30
C PRO A 55 4.10 9.70 14.43
N GLN A 56 5.15 8.94 14.78
CA GLN A 56 6.37 8.92 13.97
C GLN A 56 6.14 8.22 12.63
N ASN A 57 5.46 7.07 12.62
CA ASN A 57 5.17 6.34 11.39
C ASN A 57 4.28 7.16 10.46
N GLU A 58 3.31 7.92 11.00
CA GLU A 58 2.48 8.81 10.20
C GLU A 58 3.30 9.88 9.48
N ARG A 59 4.22 10.54 10.20
CA ARG A 59 5.15 11.51 9.62
C ARG A 59 6.03 10.88 8.55
N ASP A 60 6.59 9.70 8.83
CA ASP A 60 7.45 8.98 7.89
C ASP A 60 6.70 8.57 6.61
N VAL A 61 5.45 8.10 6.72
CA VAL A 61 4.61 7.79 5.56
C VAL A 61 4.40 9.05 4.69
N MET A 62 4.12 10.19 5.31
CA MET A 62 3.97 11.46 4.59
C MET A 62 5.27 11.89 3.93
N PHE A 63 6.39 11.78 4.64
CA PHE A 63 7.72 12.06 4.11
C PHE A 63 8.01 11.22 2.86
N TYR A 64 7.90 9.89 2.93
CA TYR A 64 8.18 9.02 1.80
C TYR A 64 7.18 9.20 0.65
N THR A 65 5.91 9.50 0.95
CA THR A 65 4.92 9.87 -0.08
C THR A 65 5.37 11.09 -0.87
N HIS A 66 5.87 12.12 -0.18
CA HIS A 66 6.35 13.34 -0.82
C HIS A 66 7.67 13.12 -1.57
N TRP A 67 8.61 12.43 -0.92
CA TRP A 67 9.92 12.12 -1.48
C TRP A 67 9.80 11.34 -2.79
N PHE A 68 9.00 10.28 -2.85
CA PHE A 68 8.77 9.52 -4.08
C PHE A 68 8.16 10.35 -5.21
N LYS A 69 7.31 11.34 -4.89
CA LYS A 69 6.74 12.25 -5.91
C LYS A 69 7.78 13.20 -6.49
N GLN A 70 8.79 13.57 -5.70
CA GLN A 70 9.84 14.51 -6.11
C GLN A 70 11.00 13.85 -6.85
N LEU A 71 11.14 12.52 -6.77
CA LEU A 71 12.17 11.79 -7.50
C LEU A 71 12.01 12.00 -9.01
N ASN A 72 13.11 12.40 -9.66
CA ASN A 72 13.18 12.52 -11.11
C ASN A 72 13.43 11.14 -11.75
N ILE A 73 12.40 10.29 -11.71
CA ILE A 73 12.40 8.93 -12.24
C ILE A 73 11.19 8.74 -13.17
N ARG A 74 11.17 7.65 -13.95
CA ARG A 74 10.06 7.39 -14.87
C ARG A 74 8.82 6.92 -14.11
N GLU A 75 7.68 7.04 -14.76
CA GLU A 75 6.38 6.73 -14.14
C GLU A 75 6.25 5.28 -13.66
N PRO A 76 6.72 4.23 -14.36
CA PRO A 76 6.68 2.88 -13.82
C PRO A 76 7.35 2.78 -12.45
N GLU A 77 8.56 3.34 -12.29
CA GLU A 77 9.26 3.31 -11.01
C GLU A 77 8.50 4.08 -9.92
N LYS A 78 7.87 5.22 -10.23
CA LYS A 78 7.02 5.95 -9.26
C LYS A 78 5.81 5.11 -8.84
N THR A 79 5.12 4.48 -9.79
CA THR A 79 3.99 3.59 -9.53
C THR A 79 4.40 2.44 -8.61
N LEU A 80 5.59 1.85 -8.83
CA LEU A 80 6.13 0.82 -7.95
C LEU A 80 6.43 1.34 -6.54
N CYS A 81 7.07 2.51 -6.42
CA CYS A 81 7.35 3.13 -5.12
C CYS A 81 6.05 3.39 -4.33
N GLN A 82 5.02 3.92 -5.01
CA GLN A 82 3.71 4.15 -4.41
C GLN A 82 3.05 2.83 -3.99
N LEU A 83 3.15 1.77 -4.80
CA LEU A 83 2.64 0.46 -4.45
C LEU A 83 3.33 -0.10 -3.20
N LEU A 84 4.66 -0.04 -3.14
CA LEU A 84 5.44 -0.51 -2.02
C LEU A 84 5.07 0.23 -0.73
N LEU A 85 5.00 1.56 -0.77
CA LEU A 85 4.56 2.35 0.38
C LEU A 85 3.13 2.00 0.82
N THR A 86 2.22 1.82 -0.13
CA THR A 86 0.83 1.45 0.18
C THR A 86 0.75 0.04 0.78
N SER A 87 1.60 -0.88 0.31
CA SER A 87 1.59 -2.29 0.75
C SER A 87 2.03 -2.48 2.21
N ILE A 88 2.78 -1.53 2.77
CA ILE A 88 3.30 -1.62 4.13
C ILE A 88 2.42 -0.92 5.16
N LEU A 89 1.39 -0.17 4.74
CA LEU A 89 0.56 0.65 5.63
C LEU A 89 -0.07 -0.17 6.75
N GLU A 90 -0.50 -1.40 6.48
CA GLU A 90 -1.06 -2.27 7.52
C GLU A 90 -0.02 -2.65 8.58
N GLU A 91 1.19 -3.06 8.17
CA GLU A 91 2.27 -3.52 9.06
C GLU A 91 2.75 -2.40 10.00
N VAL A 92 2.77 -1.16 9.53
CA VAL A 92 3.26 0.01 10.28
C VAL A 92 2.15 0.74 11.07
N SER A 93 0.94 0.19 11.11
CA SER A 93 -0.24 0.79 11.74
C SER A 93 -0.72 0.04 12.98
N TYR A 94 -1.54 0.71 13.78
CA TYR A 94 -2.38 0.17 14.84
C TYR A 94 -3.66 -0.48 14.33
N THR A 95 -3.82 -0.67 13.01
CA THR A 95 -5.03 -1.24 12.43
C THR A 95 -4.70 -2.47 11.60
N ARG A 96 -5.53 -3.52 11.69
CA ARG A 96 -5.41 -4.71 10.83
C ARG A 96 -6.77 -5.09 10.29
N LYS A 97 -6.81 -5.50 9.02
CA LYS A 97 -8.04 -5.97 8.39
C LYS A 97 -8.28 -7.42 8.81
N ASP A 98 -9.48 -7.70 9.29
CA ASP A 98 -9.91 -9.04 9.68
C ASP A 98 -11.29 -9.34 9.07
N GLY A 99 -11.27 -9.91 7.86
CA GLY A 99 -12.48 -10.06 7.06
C GLY A 99 -13.12 -8.70 6.74
N GLN A 100 -14.36 -8.52 7.20
CA GLN A 100 -15.10 -7.25 7.08
C GLN A 100 -14.82 -6.26 8.21
N TYR A 101 -14.08 -6.65 9.25
CA TYR A 101 -13.84 -5.82 10.44
C TYR A 101 -12.45 -5.20 10.43
N LEU A 102 -12.33 -4.04 11.08
CA LEU A 102 -11.05 -3.40 11.38
C LEU A 102 -10.72 -3.60 12.86
N ARG A 103 -9.64 -4.32 13.14
CA ARG A 103 -9.13 -4.50 14.51
C ARG A 103 -8.17 -3.38 14.85
N TRP A 104 -8.24 -2.91 16.09
CA TRP A 104 -7.42 -1.81 16.60
C TRP A 104 -6.51 -2.30 17.71
N ASP A 105 -5.24 -1.92 17.61
CA ASP A 105 -4.29 -2.08 18.70
C ASP A 105 -4.70 -1.19 19.89
N TYR A 106 -4.49 -1.71 21.10
CA TYR A 106 -4.81 -0.99 22.32
C TYR A 106 -4.10 0.36 22.42
N ARG A 107 -2.90 0.53 21.83
CA ARG A 107 -2.10 1.77 21.85
C ARG A 107 -2.70 2.89 21.00
N SER A 108 -3.66 2.60 20.13
CA SER A 108 -4.28 3.62 19.28
C SER A 108 -5.04 4.67 20.10
N ALA A 109 -4.96 5.93 19.68
CA ALA A 109 -5.68 7.04 20.33
C ALA A 109 -7.20 6.76 20.40
N LYS A 110 -7.76 6.12 19.37
CA LYS A 110 -9.17 5.74 19.30
C LYS A 110 -9.58 4.75 20.40
N VAL A 111 -8.75 3.75 20.69
CA VAL A 111 -9.01 2.78 21.76
C VAL A 111 -8.77 3.43 23.13
N GLN A 112 -7.69 4.20 23.30
CA GLN A 112 -7.38 4.89 24.55
C GLN A 112 -8.48 5.88 24.96
N ASN A 113 -9.00 6.67 24.00
CA ASN A 113 -10.10 7.61 24.25
C ASN A 113 -11.40 6.89 24.67
N ARG A 114 -11.68 5.71 24.10
CA ARG A 114 -12.83 4.89 24.51
C ARG A 114 -12.69 4.36 25.94
N ILE A 115 -11.48 3.92 26.31
CA ILE A 115 -11.17 3.45 27.67
C ILE A 115 -11.33 4.60 28.67
N ALA A 116 -10.80 5.79 28.35
CA ALA A 116 -10.94 6.98 29.19
C ALA A 116 -12.41 7.41 29.40
N GLN A 117 -13.28 7.16 28.41
CA GLN A 117 -14.72 7.39 28.50
C GLN A 117 -15.48 6.29 29.27
N GLY A 118 -14.79 5.35 29.94
CA GLY A 118 -15.41 4.29 30.73
C GLY A 118 -16.12 3.21 29.90
N LYS A 119 -15.95 3.22 28.57
CA LYS A 119 -16.54 2.18 27.70
C LYS A 119 -15.68 0.93 27.83
N LYS A 120 -16.30 -0.22 28.16
CA LYS A 120 -15.61 -1.51 28.24
C LYS A 120 -14.82 -1.74 26.94
N PRO A 121 -13.48 -1.81 26.98
CA PRO A 121 -12.74 -2.12 25.77
C PRO A 121 -13.12 -3.54 25.34
N ALA A 122 -13.29 -3.74 24.03
CA ALA A 122 -13.14 -5.07 23.47
C ALA A 122 -11.77 -5.62 23.93
N LYS A 123 -11.67 -6.93 24.17
CA LYS A 123 -10.46 -7.63 24.63
C LYS A 123 -9.17 -6.92 24.16
N LYS A 124 -8.25 -6.58 25.08
CA LYS A 124 -6.99 -5.89 24.75
C LYS A 124 -6.29 -6.64 23.60
N ILE A 125 -6.16 -5.98 22.46
CA ILE A 125 -5.44 -6.49 21.29
C ILE A 125 -4.08 -5.81 21.26
N ASP A 126 -3.02 -6.61 21.30
CA ASP A 126 -1.64 -6.16 21.14
C ASP A 126 -1.08 -6.80 19.87
N PHE A 127 -0.70 -5.96 18.91
CA PHE A 127 -0.10 -6.36 17.64
C PHE A 127 1.40 -6.65 17.74
N GLY A 128 2.00 -6.52 18.93
CA GLY A 128 3.43 -6.64 19.18
C GLY A 128 4.18 -5.33 18.85
N PRO A 129 5.50 -5.38 18.68
CA PRO A 129 6.27 -4.23 18.20
C PRO A 129 5.73 -3.77 16.84
N ILE A 130 5.41 -2.47 16.72
CA ILE A 130 5.08 -1.87 15.43
C ILE A 130 6.40 -1.39 14.82
N PRO A 131 6.84 -1.94 13.68
CA PRO A 131 8.09 -1.55 13.04
C PRO A 131 8.03 -0.14 12.48
N THR A 132 9.19 0.45 12.20
CA THR A 132 9.27 1.76 11.56
C THR A 132 8.96 1.65 10.06
N VAL A 133 8.52 2.75 9.46
CA VAL A 133 8.21 2.79 8.03
C VAL A 133 9.45 2.46 7.20
N LYS A 134 10.61 3.03 7.55
CA LYS A 134 11.86 2.81 6.84
C LYS A 134 12.26 1.34 6.81
N GLU A 135 12.19 0.65 7.95
CA GLU A 135 12.56 -0.77 8.05
C GLU A 135 11.70 -1.66 7.16
N VAL A 136 10.37 -1.50 7.21
CA VAL A 136 9.45 -2.31 6.41
C VAL A 136 9.58 -1.97 4.93
N LEU A 137 9.74 -0.68 4.60
CA LEU A 137 9.91 -0.24 3.22
C LEU A 137 11.20 -0.80 2.61
N LEU A 138 12.32 -0.76 3.33
CA LEU A 138 13.58 -1.38 2.89
C LEU A 138 13.42 -2.89 2.62
N ARG A 139 12.73 -3.60 3.52
CA ARG A 139 12.44 -5.03 3.33
C ARG A 139 11.60 -5.26 2.07
N ALA A 140 10.55 -4.46 1.87
CA ALA A 140 9.66 -4.56 0.73
C ALA A 140 10.39 -4.29 -0.60
N PHE A 141 11.21 -3.23 -0.67
CA PHE A 141 12.05 -2.95 -1.83
C PHE A 141 13.04 -4.09 -2.11
N SER A 142 13.72 -4.61 -1.08
CA SER A 142 14.70 -5.69 -1.23
C SER A 142 14.05 -6.94 -1.83
N THR A 143 12.89 -7.35 -1.31
CA THR A 143 12.12 -8.49 -1.83
C THR A 143 11.72 -8.26 -3.29
N VAL A 144 11.11 -7.11 -3.57
CA VAL A 144 10.59 -6.83 -4.91
C VAL A 144 11.69 -6.65 -5.96
N ILE A 145 12.82 -6.03 -5.62
CA ILE A 145 13.98 -5.95 -6.52
C ILE A 145 14.49 -7.36 -6.83
N THR A 146 14.59 -8.22 -5.82
CA THR A 146 15.02 -9.62 -6.01
C THR A 146 14.06 -10.37 -6.93
N ASP A 147 12.75 -10.23 -6.69
CA ASP A 147 11.72 -10.88 -7.49
C ASP A 147 11.70 -10.38 -8.93
N ILE A 148 11.74 -9.06 -9.17
CA ILE A 148 11.76 -8.50 -10.52
C ILE A 148 13.03 -8.92 -11.25
N THR A 149 14.20 -8.88 -10.59
CA THR A 149 15.48 -9.33 -11.17
C THR A 149 15.36 -10.79 -11.62
N LYS A 150 14.80 -11.65 -10.77
CA LYS A 150 14.56 -13.06 -11.11
C LYS A 150 13.56 -13.21 -12.26
N LEU A 151 12.45 -12.48 -12.25
CA LEU A 151 11.40 -12.56 -13.27
C LEU A 151 11.89 -12.11 -14.65
N GLN A 152 12.73 -11.06 -14.71
CA GLN A 152 13.30 -10.58 -15.96
C GLN A 152 14.34 -11.54 -16.57
N THR A 153 14.83 -12.54 -15.83
CA THR A 153 15.65 -13.61 -16.43
C THR A 153 14.86 -14.55 -17.34
N PHE A 154 13.53 -14.60 -17.20
CA PHE A 154 12.68 -15.43 -18.04
C PHE A 154 12.27 -14.68 -19.31
N PRO A 155 12.15 -15.39 -20.45
CA PRO A 155 11.64 -14.78 -21.67
C PRO A 155 10.24 -14.22 -21.44
N LEU A 156 9.99 -13.02 -21.94
CA LEU A 156 8.68 -12.39 -21.88
C LEU A 156 7.67 -13.29 -22.61
N ARG A 157 6.77 -13.92 -21.86
CA ARG A 157 5.62 -14.61 -22.44
C ARG A 157 4.60 -13.57 -22.82
N GLN A 158 4.31 -13.44 -24.11
CA GLN A 158 3.22 -12.58 -24.57
C GLN A 158 1.91 -13.07 -23.95
N SER A 159 1.37 -12.28 -23.04
CA SER A 159 0.05 -12.47 -22.46
C SER A 159 -0.70 -11.15 -22.56
N HIS A 160 -1.96 -11.21 -23.00
CA HIS A 160 -2.79 -10.03 -23.11
C HIS A 160 -3.65 -9.90 -21.86
N GLN A 161 -3.49 -8.79 -21.13
CA GLN A 161 -4.26 -8.50 -19.93
C GLN A 161 -4.97 -7.16 -20.12
N THR A 162 -6.26 -7.12 -19.84
CA THR A 162 -7.06 -5.89 -19.94
C THR A 162 -7.66 -5.56 -18.59
N LEU A 163 -7.35 -4.38 -18.05
CA LEU A 163 -8.02 -3.85 -16.87
C LEU A 163 -9.28 -3.09 -17.31
N ILE A 164 -10.44 -3.56 -16.87
CA ILE A 164 -11.72 -2.87 -17.09
C ILE A 164 -12.00 -2.01 -15.87
N LYS A 165 -11.91 -0.68 -16.03
CA LYS A 165 -12.28 0.27 -14.97
C LYS A 165 -13.80 0.46 -14.98
N GLY A 166 -14.47 0.19 -13.86
CA GLY A 166 -15.91 0.40 -13.76
C GLY A 166 -16.56 -0.35 -12.61
N ASN A 167 -17.88 -0.17 -12.47
CA ASN A 167 -18.68 -0.96 -11.55
C ASN A 167 -18.85 -2.37 -12.14
N THR A 168 -18.46 -3.40 -11.38
CA THR A 168 -18.60 -4.81 -11.78
C THR A 168 -20.04 -5.17 -12.16
N LEU A 169 -21.05 -4.69 -11.42
CA LEU A 169 -22.47 -4.93 -11.71
C LEU A 169 -22.88 -4.43 -13.10
N LEU A 170 -22.26 -3.35 -13.58
CA LEU A 170 -22.55 -2.75 -14.88
C LEU A 170 -21.65 -3.31 -15.99
N SER A 171 -20.41 -3.64 -15.66
CA SER A 171 -19.38 -4.01 -16.65
C SER A 171 -19.41 -5.50 -16.99
N LEU A 172 -19.77 -6.35 -16.03
CA LEU A 172 -19.75 -7.81 -16.17
C LEU A 172 -20.79 -8.32 -17.20
N PRO A 173 -22.05 -7.83 -17.23
CA PRO A 173 -23.04 -8.31 -18.20
C PRO A 173 -22.69 -8.02 -19.66
N GLY A 174 -21.83 -7.02 -19.92
CA GLY A 174 -21.37 -6.67 -21.26
C GLY A 174 -20.20 -7.54 -21.78
N LEU A 175 -19.65 -8.44 -20.96
CA LEU A 175 -18.54 -9.31 -21.35
C LEU A 175 -19.04 -10.59 -22.00
N LEU A 176 -18.50 -10.91 -23.18
CA LEU A 176 -18.82 -12.15 -23.90
C LEU A 176 -18.48 -13.38 -23.05
N HIS A 177 -19.45 -14.27 -22.86
CA HIS A 177 -19.45 -15.46 -21.97
C HIS A 177 -18.31 -16.48 -22.19
N HIS A 178 -17.43 -16.31 -23.18
CA HIS A 178 -16.43 -17.32 -23.59
C HIS A 178 -14.97 -16.82 -23.63
N ARG A 179 -14.64 -15.67 -23.02
CA ARG A 179 -13.27 -15.09 -23.06
C ARG A 179 -12.60 -14.88 -21.69
N LEU A 180 -13.03 -15.57 -20.64
CA LEU A 180 -12.51 -15.32 -19.29
C LEU A 180 -11.86 -16.58 -18.72
N THR A 181 -10.56 -16.50 -18.45
CA THR A 181 -9.80 -17.57 -17.77
C THR A 181 -9.64 -17.29 -16.27
N VAL A 182 -9.56 -16.01 -15.85
CA VAL A 182 -9.50 -15.58 -14.43
C VAL A 182 -10.12 -14.19 -14.28
N ILE A 183 -10.94 -13.97 -13.24
CA ILE A 183 -11.50 -12.67 -12.88
C ILE A 183 -11.02 -12.26 -11.47
N GLY A 184 -10.40 -11.09 -11.35
CA GLY A 184 -10.15 -10.44 -10.05
C GLY A 184 -11.19 -9.34 -9.82
N MET A 185 -12.01 -9.46 -8.77
CA MET A 185 -13.01 -8.44 -8.39
C MET A 185 -12.63 -7.81 -7.06
N THR A 186 -12.82 -6.50 -6.95
CA THR A 186 -12.52 -5.75 -5.73
C THR A 186 -13.71 -4.88 -5.40
N THR A 187 -14.32 -5.10 -4.24
CA THR A 187 -15.45 -4.29 -3.75
C THR A 187 -14.93 -2.96 -3.21
N GLN A 188 -15.37 -1.86 -3.81
CA GLN A 188 -15.23 -0.53 -3.23
C GLN A 188 -16.61 -0.16 -2.67
N GLU A 189 -16.77 -0.29 -1.34
CA GLU A 189 -17.99 0.19 -0.69
C GLU A 189 -18.01 1.72 -0.73
N ARG A 190 -19.02 2.30 -1.39
CA ARG A 190 -19.40 3.69 -1.15
C ARG A 190 -20.06 3.74 0.22
N MET A 191 -19.41 4.35 1.20
CA MET A 191 -20.12 4.84 2.38
C MET A 191 -20.89 6.11 1.99
N PRO A 192 -22.13 6.30 2.50
CA PRO A 192 -23.06 7.36 2.12
C PRO A 192 -22.56 8.77 2.41
#